data_AF-A0A5K7ZRQ4-F1
#
_entry.id   AF-A0A5K7ZRQ4-F1
#
_cell.length_a   1.000
_cell.length_b   1.000
_cell.length_c   1.000
_cell.angle_alpha   90.00
_cell.angle_beta   90.00
_cell.angle_gamma   90.00
#
_symmetry.space_group_name_H-M   'P 1'
#
loop_
_entity.id
_entity.type
_entity.pdbx_description
1 polymer ?
#
loop_
_entity_poly.entity_id
_entity_poly.type
_entity_poly.pdbx_seq_one_letter_code
_entity_poly.pdbx_strand_id
1 'polypeptide(L)'
;MKTLNAIVLAVAVFMGAPVISFADSTVPVAYWKLMDEERYIRRFDLERFDWRTIRKIRRENMNAGKETKFLTLNALSSSGNIGDIQKLDGQCLEQASILVRDPNGDISQIPSLTAEENSVGLPKDNMLMGRYLLGARIPLGERDVDADGISESVFLCAKHLVVHRRHGGRMGHASVVFFDDGGKMPLEIGPAINTAKSKFGGGMQIPHGTYEMMVKYQGRPLPGSAVTVTTEGSQWKKTFITDKAGKFEIMPTDDRFSQREWQNYLYTATHHDRQTHTYYVATLPTVVYRNQPEWRSKAMGFAFWSIIGTGVTLLMVAGLTRRRQRRNRQALIIFENHKIQKDLP
;
A
#
# COMPACT_ATOMS: atom_id res chain seq x y z
N MET A 1 57.69 54.68 -8.71
CA MET A 1 56.49 54.27 -9.48
C MET A 1 56.64 52.80 -9.81
N LYS A 2 56.02 51.93 -9.01
CA LYS A 2 54.76 51.19 -9.30
C LYS A 2 55.02 50.06 -10.32
N THR A 3 55.42 48.87 -9.89
CA THR A 3 54.56 47.72 -9.52
C THR A 3 53.46 47.42 -10.56
N LEU A 4 53.65 46.38 -11.37
CA LEU A 4 52.62 45.38 -11.72
C LEU A 4 53.27 44.30 -12.59
N ASN A 5 53.77 43.24 -11.96
CA ASN A 5 54.02 41.92 -12.58
C ASN A 5 53.96 40.87 -11.47
N ALA A 6 52.88 40.93 -10.71
CA ALA A 6 52.47 39.91 -9.76
C ALA A 6 51.09 39.46 -10.20
N ILE A 7 50.98 38.22 -10.69
CA ILE A 7 49.85 37.27 -10.64
C ILE A 7 50.20 36.14 -11.65
N VAL A 8 51.40 35.55 -11.53
CA VAL A 8 51.70 34.21 -12.07
C VAL A 8 52.78 33.60 -11.17
N LEU A 9 52.46 33.37 -9.89
CA LEU A 9 53.12 32.41 -8.97
C LEU A 9 52.64 32.69 -7.53
N ALA A 10 51.37 32.42 -7.27
CA ALA A 10 50.95 31.94 -5.97
C ALA A 10 50.43 30.52 -6.23
N VAL A 11 51.34 29.54 -6.19
CA VAL A 11 51.31 28.51 -5.14
C VAL A 11 49.92 27.84 -5.17
N ALA A 12 49.66 26.87 -6.05
CA ALA A 12 50.11 25.49 -5.89
C ALA A 12 50.03 24.93 -4.46
N VAL A 13 49.08 25.43 -3.64
CA VAL A 13 48.59 24.82 -2.40
C VAL A 13 47.06 24.94 -2.41
N PHE A 14 46.43 24.15 -3.27
CA PHE A 14 45.08 23.61 -3.04
C PHE A 14 45.03 22.20 -3.66
N MET A 15 46.11 21.43 -3.44
CA MET A 15 46.01 19.98 -3.46
C MET A 15 45.47 19.55 -2.10
N GLY A 16 44.37 18.81 -2.11
CA GLY A 16 43.95 18.01 -0.97
C GLY A 16 43.37 18.79 0.22
N ALA A 17 42.29 19.53 0.01
CA ALA A 17 41.24 19.38 1.01
C ALA A 17 40.70 17.97 0.79
N PRO A 18 40.88 17.00 1.71
CA PRO A 18 40.03 15.84 1.67
C PRO A 18 38.61 16.42 1.67
N VAL A 19 37.84 16.13 0.62
CA VAL A 19 36.42 15.95 0.82
C VAL A 19 36.40 14.89 1.91
N ILE A 20 36.28 15.34 3.16
CA ILE A 20 35.87 14.50 4.26
C ILE A 20 34.47 14.12 3.81
N SER A 21 34.43 13.02 3.05
CA SER A 21 33.27 12.20 2.89
C SER A 21 32.90 11.86 4.33
N PHE A 22 32.04 12.70 4.93
CA PHE A 22 31.26 12.29 6.07
C PHE A 22 30.60 11.00 5.61
N ALA A 23 31.12 9.89 6.10
CA ALA A 23 30.56 8.58 5.87
C ALA A 23 29.07 8.70 6.19
N ASP A 24 28.25 8.38 5.19
CA ASP A 24 26.79 8.42 5.18
C ASP A 24 26.21 8.06 6.56
N SER A 25 25.96 9.08 7.40
CA SER A 25 25.57 8.90 8.82
C SER A 25 24.11 8.49 8.98
N THR A 26 23.43 8.18 7.87
CA THR A 26 22.04 7.76 7.89
C THR A 26 21.91 6.39 8.56
N VAL A 27 21.10 6.34 9.63
CA VAL A 27 20.70 5.08 10.27
C VAL A 27 20.04 4.18 9.19
N PRO A 28 20.50 2.93 9.02
CA PRO A 28 19.92 2.05 8.02
C PRO A 28 18.44 1.81 8.33
N VAL A 29 17.62 1.81 7.29
CA VAL A 29 16.17 1.56 7.39
C VAL A 29 15.92 0.15 6.89
N ALA A 30 15.24 -0.69 7.66
CA ALA A 30 14.82 -2.02 7.23
C ALA A 30 13.30 -2.16 7.31
N TYR A 31 12.76 -2.98 6.43
CA TYR A 31 11.33 -3.18 6.30
C TYR A 31 11.03 -4.60 5.82
N TRP A 32 9.88 -5.10 6.21
CA TRP A 32 9.37 -6.38 5.74
C TRP A 32 8.82 -6.25 4.32
N LYS A 33 9.07 -7.23 3.47
CA LYS A 33 8.49 -7.32 2.13
C LYS A 33 7.79 -8.66 1.97
N LEU A 34 6.55 -8.62 1.50
CA LEU A 34 5.78 -9.82 1.18
C LEU A 34 6.30 -10.44 -0.12
N MET A 35 6.66 -11.73 -0.07
CA MET A 35 7.00 -12.50 -1.27
C MET A 35 5.73 -12.69 -2.11
N ASP A 36 5.86 -12.54 -3.43
CA ASP A 36 4.74 -12.56 -4.40
C ASP A 36 3.61 -11.57 -4.07
N GLU A 37 3.97 -10.36 -3.67
CA GLU A 37 3.03 -9.31 -3.24
C GLU A 37 1.85 -9.11 -4.21
N GLU A 38 2.10 -9.12 -5.52
CA GLU A 38 1.07 -9.01 -6.57
C GLU A 38 -0.07 -10.02 -6.42
N ARG A 39 0.25 -11.24 -6.00
CA ARG A 39 -0.72 -12.32 -5.82
C ARG A 39 -1.74 -11.99 -4.73
N TYR A 40 -1.31 -11.28 -3.69
CA TYR A 40 -2.15 -10.96 -2.53
C TYR A 40 -2.87 -9.62 -2.68
N ILE A 41 -2.33 -8.70 -3.48
CA ILE A 41 -2.95 -7.41 -3.83
C ILE A 41 -4.21 -7.60 -4.68
N ARG A 42 -4.18 -8.49 -5.68
CA ARG A 42 -5.34 -8.79 -6.56
C ARG A 42 -6.58 -9.31 -5.82
N ARG A 43 -6.47 -9.57 -4.52
CA ARG A 43 -7.57 -10.01 -3.66
C ARG A 43 -8.66 -8.98 -3.40
N PHE A 44 -8.29 -7.71 -3.32
CA PHE A 44 -9.18 -6.66 -2.82
C PHE A 44 -9.81 -5.83 -3.93
N ASP A 45 -9.34 -5.99 -5.16
CA ASP A 45 -9.78 -5.19 -6.30
C ASP A 45 -10.66 -5.97 -7.28
N LEU A 46 -11.74 -6.59 -6.79
CA LEU A 46 -12.62 -7.40 -7.63
C LEU A 46 -13.68 -6.58 -8.37
N GLU A 47 -14.01 -5.37 -7.92
CA GLU A 47 -15.10 -4.58 -8.51
C GLU A 47 -14.72 -3.94 -9.86
N ARG A 48 -13.43 -4.01 -10.23
CA ARG A 48 -12.85 -3.31 -11.38
C ARG A 48 -12.57 -4.19 -12.60
N PHE A 49 -12.82 -5.50 -12.51
CA PHE A 49 -12.59 -6.46 -13.60
C PHE A 49 -13.90 -6.89 -14.27
N ASP A 50 -13.83 -7.37 -15.51
CA ASP A 50 -15.00 -8.03 -16.12
C ASP A 50 -15.42 -9.27 -15.32
N TRP A 51 -16.67 -9.71 -15.42
CA TRP A 51 -17.17 -10.82 -14.60
C TRP A 51 -16.40 -12.15 -14.77
N ARG A 52 -15.75 -12.39 -15.93
CA ARG A 52 -14.95 -13.60 -16.19
C ARG A 52 -13.62 -13.51 -15.46
N THR A 53 -12.98 -12.36 -15.51
CA THR A 53 -11.74 -12.02 -14.84
C THR A 53 -11.96 -11.96 -13.33
N ILE A 54 -13.06 -11.37 -12.86
CA ILE A 54 -13.53 -11.47 -11.47
C ILE A 54 -13.63 -12.93 -11.05
N ARG A 55 -14.25 -13.79 -11.87
CA ARG A 55 -14.42 -15.21 -11.52
C ARG A 55 -13.08 -15.96 -11.47
N LYS A 56 -12.16 -15.65 -12.39
CA LYS A 56 -10.79 -16.19 -12.39
C LYS A 56 -10.00 -15.72 -11.16
N ILE A 57 -9.97 -14.41 -10.91
CA ILE A 57 -9.29 -13.80 -9.77
C ILE A 57 -9.91 -14.28 -8.44
N ARG A 58 -11.24 -14.40 -8.34
CA ARG A 58 -11.89 -15.00 -7.15
C ARG A 58 -11.41 -16.42 -6.88
N ARG A 59 -11.21 -17.23 -7.93
CA ARG A 59 -10.67 -18.59 -7.81
C ARG A 59 -9.20 -18.56 -7.37
N GLU A 60 -8.39 -17.68 -7.94
CA GLU A 60 -6.99 -17.48 -7.53
C GLU A 60 -6.89 -16.98 -6.09
N ASN A 61 -7.74 -16.04 -5.68
CA ASN A 61 -7.84 -15.48 -4.33
C ASN A 61 -8.26 -16.52 -3.29
N MET A 62 -9.16 -17.44 -3.66
CA MET A 62 -9.54 -18.56 -2.80
C MET A 62 -8.34 -19.47 -2.49
N ASN A 63 -7.42 -19.63 -3.46
CA ASN A 63 -6.21 -20.44 -3.28
C ASN A 63 -5.12 -19.65 -2.55
N ALA A 64 -4.88 -18.38 -2.90
CA ALA A 64 -3.93 -17.50 -2.21
C ALA A 64 -4.29 -17.29 -0.72
N GLY A 65 -5.56 -17.41 -0.36
CA GLY A 65 -6.02 -17.38 1.02
C GLY A 65 -5.75 -18.66 1.82
N LYS A 66 -5.30 -19.76 1.18
CA LYS A 66 -4.97 -21.03 1.84
C LYS A 66 -3.47 -21.20 2.08
N GLU A 67 -2.65 -20.49 1.32
CA GLU A 67 -1.20 -20.67 1.33
C GLU A 67 -0.52 -19.80 2.38
N THR A 68 0.63 -20.30 2.84
CA THR A 68 1.56 -19.57 3.68
C THR A 68 2.15 -18.40 2.88
N LYS A 69 2.09 -17.22 3.48
CA LYS A 69 2.71 -15.99 3.01
C LYS A 69 4.11 -15.90 3.57
N PHE A 70 5.10 -15.81 2.71
CA PHE A 70 6.49 -15.63 3.13
C PHE A 70 6.84 -14.14 3.10
N LEU A 71 7.50 -13.65 4.14
CA LEU A 71 7.98 -12.28 4.22
C LEU A 71 9.48 -12.28 4.44
N THR A 72 10.20 -11.40 3.74
CA THR A 72 11.64 -11.19 3.93
C THR A 72 11.91 -9.82 4.52
N LEU A 73 12.95 -9.72 5.35
CA LEU A 73 13.39 -8.46 5.93
C LEU A 73 14.49 -7.86 5.05
N ASN A 74 14.25 -6.67 4.49
CA ASN A 74 15.16 -6.03 3.55
C ASN A 74 15.62 -4.68 4.10
N ALA A 75 16.81 -4.25 3.68
CA ALA A 75 17.30 -2.90 3.89
C ALA A 75 16.82 -1.98 2.74
N LEU A 76 16.55 -0.72 3.08
CA LEU A 76 16.34 0.33 2.10
C LEU A 76 17.69 0.69 1.48
N SER A 77 17.73 0.74 0.14
CA SER A 77 18.93 1.12 -0.59
C SER A 77 19.37 2.55 -0.28
N SER A 78 20.63 2.87 -0.56
CA SER A 78 21.15 4.25 -0.52
C SER A 78 20.45 5.18 -1.51
N SER A 79 19.85 4.65 -2.59
CA SER A 79 18.98 5.41 -3.50
C SER A 79 17.66 5.85 -2.84
N GLY A 80 17.32 5.28 -1.68
CA GLY A 80 16.07 5.52 -0.97
C GLY A 80 14.84 4.86 -1.63
N ASN A 81 15.04 4.04 -2.66
CA ASN A 81 13.96 3.41 -3.41
C ASN A 81 13.61 2.04 -2.80
N ILE A 82 12.34 1.86 -2.42
CA ILE A 82 11.81 0.62 -1.84
C ILE A 82 11.87 -0.55 -2.85
N GLY A 83 11.89 -0.26 -4.15
CA GLY A 83 11.96 -1.28 -5.20
C GLY A 83 13.30 -2.02 -5.25
N ASP A 84 14.38 -1.36 -4.81
CA ASP A 84 15.74 -1.88 -4.87
C ASP A 84 15.97 -2.81 -3.68
N ILE A 85 15.96 -4.13 -3.93
CA ILE A 85 16.11 -5.13 -2.88
C ILE A 85 17.58 -5.16 -2.43
N GLN A 86 17.86 -4.58 -1.26
CA GLN A 86 19.11 -4.80 -0.56
C GLN A 86 18.87 -5.75 0.61
N LYS A 87 19.66 -6.83 0.67
CA LYS A 87 19.61 -7.74 1.82
C LYS A 87 20.15 -7.02 3.06
N LEU A 88 19.47 -7.20 4.19
CA LEU A 88 20.01 -6.79 5.47
C LEU A 88 21.24 -7.65 5.80
N ASP A 89 22.20 -7.08 6.53
CA ASP A 89 23.37 -7.80 7.00
C ASP A 89 22.97 -9.03 7.85
N GLY A 90 23.66 -10.16 7.64
CA GLY A 90 23.37 -11.43 8.29
C GLY A 90 23.51 -11.36 9.81
N GLN A 91 24.52 -10.62 10.31
CA GLN A 91 24.73 -10.45 11.75
C GLN A 91 23.55 -9.70 12.41
N CYS A 92 23.01 -8.70 11.73
CA CYS A 92 21.82 -7.98 12.20
C CYS A 92 20.59 -8.90 12.23
N LEU A 93 20.45 -9.80 11.24
CA LEU A 93 19.34 -10.76 11.19
C LEU A 93 19.39 -11.78 12.34
N GLU A 94 20.58 -12.27 12.68
CA GLU A 94 20.77 -13.23 13.77
C GLU A 94 20.46 -12.64 15.15
N GLN A 95 20.69 -11.33 15.31
CA GLN A 95 20.38 -10.60 16.54
C GLN A 95 18.92 -10.09 16.59
N ALA A 96 18.15 -10.23 15.51
CA ALA A 96 16.80 -9.70 15.44
C ALA A 96 15.83 -10.53 16.31
N SER A 97 15.10 -9.86 17.19
CA SER A 97 13.96 -10.45 17.89
C SER A 97 12.71 -10.33 17.02
N ILE A 98 12.22 -11.47 16.51
CA ILE A 98 11.07 -11.52 15.61
C ILE A 98 9.82 -11.93 16.37
N LEU A 99 8.78 -11.13 16.24
CA LEU A 99 7.53 -11.27 16.97
C LEU A 99 6.38 -11.41 16.00
N VAL A 100 5.46 -12.30 16.32
CA VAL A 100 4.20 -12.45 15.62
C VAL A 100 3.06 -12.29 16.60
N ARG A 101 2.19 -11.33 16.33
CA ARG A 101 0.88 -11.24 16.98
C ARG A 101 -0.17 -11.85 16.06
N ASP A 102 -0.90 -12.83 16.56
CA ASP A 102 -1.94 -13.49 15.79
C ASP A 102 -3.28 -12.72 15.84
N PRO A 103 -4.30 -13.14 15.06
CA PRO A 103 -5.64 -12.56 15.09
C PRO A 103 -6.42 -12.73 16.40
N ASN A 104 -5.97 -13.58 17.32
CA ASN A 104 -6.52 -13.67 18.68
C ASN A 104 -5.84 -12.68 19.62
N GLY A 105 -4.73 -12.08 19.19
CA GLY A 105 -3.97 -11.10 19.94
C GLY A 105 -2.81 -11.71 20.71
N ASP A 106 -2.57 -13.02 20.57
CA ASP A 106 -1.48 -13.75 21.21
C ASP A 106 -0.16 -13.39 20.53
N ILE A 107 0.87 -13.10 21.34
CA ILE A 107 2.21 -12.75 20.86
C ILE A 107 3.12 -13.97 21.02
N SER A 108 3.71 -14.42 19.92
CA SER A 108 4.74 -15.45 19.89
C SER A 108 6.04 -14.89 19.34
N GLN A 109 7.17 -15.38 19.86
CA GLN A 109 8.49 -15.10 19.28
C GLN A 109 8.85 -16.20 18.28
N ILE A 110 9.51 -15.82 17.19
CA ILE A 110 10.09 -16.73 16.20
C ILE A 110 11.60 -16.75 16.41
N PRO A 111 12.28 -17.88 16.16
CA PRO A 111 13.74 -17.89 16.06
C PRO A 111 14.25 -16.77 15.16
N SER A 112 15.43 -16.23 15.50
CA SER A 112 16.12 -15.26 14.64
C SER A 112 16.36 -15.83 13.26
N LEU A 113 16.39 -14.96 12.25
CA LEU A 113 16.67 -15.36 10.87
C LEU A 113 18.19 -15.52 10.69
N THR A 114 18.59 -16.52 9.93
CA THR A 114 19.98 -16.67 9.49
C THR A 114 20.13 -16.08 8.08
N ALA A 115 21.38 -15.95 7.61
CA ALA A 115 21.63 -15.54 6.23
C ALA A 115 21.03 -16.51 5.18
N GLU A 116 20.87 -17.79 5.55
CA GLU A 116 20.30 -18.85 4.71
C GLU A 116 18.76 -18.89 4.78
N GLU A 117 18.20 -18.75 5.99
CA GLU A 117 16.75 -18.68 6.21
C GLU A 117 16.33 -17.24 6.51
N ASN A 118 16.16 -16.45 5.46
CA ASN A 118 15.84 -15.01 5.57
C ASN A 118 14.34 -14.69 5.42
N SER A 119 13.47 -15.69 5.57
CA SER A 119 12.03 -15.55 5.37
C SER A 119 11.20 -16.08 6.53
N VAL A 120 10.07 -15.42 6.81
CA VAL A 120 9.09 -15.81 7.82
C VAL A 120 7.78 -16.17 7.15
N GLY A 121 7.27 -17.37 7.43
CA GLY A 121 5.96 -17.84 6.95
C GLY A 121 4.80 -17.49 7.88
N LEU A 122 3.72 -16.93 7.34
CA LEU A 122 2.45 -16.63 8.03
C LEU A 122 1.22 -17.05 7.21
N PRO A 123 0.14 -17.57 7.81
CA PRO A 123 -0.07 -17.75 9.24
C PRO A 123 0.60 -19.03 9.76
N LYS A 124 0.82 -19.12 11.08
CA LYS A 124 1.22 -20.37 11.74
C LYS A 124 0.02 -21.33 11.93
N ASP A 125 -1.15 -20.77 12.28
CA ASP A 125 -2.43 -21.48 12.29
C ASP A 125 -3.19 -21.20 10.99
N ASN A 126 -3.24 -22.20 10.11
CA ASN A 126 -3.91 -22.10 8.81
C ASN A 126 -5.45 -22.03 8.91
N MET A 127 -6.04 -22.22 10.09
CA MET A 127 -7.48 -22.12 10.32
C MET A 127 -7.90 -20.76 10.86
N LEU A 128 -6.97 -20.01 11.46
CA LEU A 128 -7.26 -18.70 12.05
C LEU A 128 -7.21 -17.60 10.97
N MET A 129 -8.29 -16.83 10.89
CA MET A 129 -8.42 -15.70 9.98
C MET A 129 -8.30 -14.39 10.73
N GLY A 130 -7.82 -13.37 10.02
CA GLY A 130 -7.77 -12.01 10.52
C GLY A 130 -6.44 -11.35 10.18
N ARG A 131 -6.00 -10.45 11.06
CA ARG A 131 -4.76 -9.71 10.89
C ARG A 131 -3.68 -10.31 11.77
N TYR A 132 -2.55 -10.64 11.15
CA TYR A 132 -1.30 -10.93 11.83
C TYR A 132 -0.44 -9.67 11.83
N LEU A 133 0.26 -9.41 12.94
CA LEU A 133 1.33 -8.42 13.00
C LEU A 133 2.66 -9.16 13.00
N LEU A 134 3.52 -8.85 12.05
CA LEU A 134 4.91 -9.28 12.06
C LEU A 134 5.77 -8.11 12.51
N GLY A 135 6.61 -8.33 13.51
CA GLY A 135 7.53 -7.34 14.06
C GLY A 135 8.95 -7.89 14.07
N ALA A 136 9.94 -7.06 13.79
CA ALA A 136 11.34 -7.32 14.08
C ALA A 136 11.90 -6.16 14.90
N ARG A 137 12.53 -6.48 16.02
CA ARG A 137 13.39 -5.55 16.75
C ARG A 137 14.84 -5.94 16.50
N ILE A 138 15.60 -5.04 15.90
CA ILE A 138 16.97 -5.27 15.44
C ILE A 138 17.90 -4.29 16.18
N PRO A 139 18.85 -4.77 16.98
CA PRO A 139 19.92 -3.92 17.49
C PRO A 139 20.89 -3.60 16.34
N LEU A 140 21.19 -2.32 16.15
CA LEU A 140 22.17 -1.85 15.15
C LEU A 140 23.51 -1.44 15.77
N GLY A 141 23.66 -1.63 17.09
CA GLY A 141 24.84 -1.21 17.85
C GLY A 141 24.80 0.25 18.28
N GLU A 142 25.96 0.76 18.66
CA GLU A 142 26.14 2.15 19.10
C GLU A 142 26.58 3.03 17.92
N ARG A 143 25.99 4.21 17.79
CA ARG A 143 26.33 5.21 16.78
C ARG A 143 25.98 6.59 17.31
N ASP A 144 26.83 7.57 17.03
CA ASP A 144 26.52 8.99 17.20
C ASP A 144 25.65 9.45 16.01
N VAL A 145 24.33 9.52 16.24
CA VAL A 145 23.32 9.75 15.19
C VAL A 145 23.18 11.23 14.87
N ASP A 146 23.34 12.12 15.85
CA ASP A 146 23.19 13.57 15.69
C ASP A 146 24.52 14.33 15.61
N ALA A 147 25.65 13.61 15.62
CA ALA A 147 27.01 14.12 15.54
C ALA A 147 27.38 15.05 16.71
N ASP A 148 26.80 14.83 17.90
CA ASP A 148 27.08 15.57 19.12
C ASP A 148 28.28 15.03 19.91
N GLY A 149 28.87 13.91 19.44
CA GLY A 149 30.00 13.21 20.07
C GLY A 149 29.59 12.16 21.10
N ILE A 150 28.29 11.94 21.32
CA ILE A 150 27.74 10.96 22.25
C ILE A 150 27.12 9.81 21.44
N SER A 151 27.67 8.61 21.60
CA SER A 151 27.09 7.42 20.95
C SER A 151 25.74 7.05 21.58
N GLU A 152 24.72 6.85 20.75
CA GLU A 152 23.44 6.29 21.16
C GLU A 152 23.32 4.82 20.78
N SER A 153 22.61 4.04 21.60
CA SER A 153 22.17 2.70 21.22
C SER A 153 21.09 2.80 20.15
N VAL A 154 21.29 2.18 18.99
CA VAL A 154 20.35 2.28 17.87
C VAL A 154 19.53 0.99 17.72
N PHE A 155 18.21 1.12 17.68
CA PHE A 155 17.29 0.01 17.43
C PHE A 155 16.36 0.30 16.26
N LEU A 156 16.15 -0.74 15.46
CA LEU A 156 15.18 -0.73 14.37
C LEU A 156 14.00 -1.62 14.70
N CYS A 157 12.79 -1.10 14.52
CA CYS A 157 11.51 -1.71 14.82
C CYS A 157 10.68 -1.83 13.53
N ALA A 158 10.92 -2.89 12.76
CA ALA A 158 10.21 -3.12 11.50
C ALA A 158 8.89 -3.85 11.74
N LYS A 159 7.78 -3.32 11.24
CA LYS A 159 6.46 -3.93 11.37
C LYS A 159 5.78 -4.15 10.02
N HIS A 160 5.03 -5.23 9.87
CA HIS A 160 4.15 -5.49 8.73
C HIS A 160 2.78 -5.96 9.19
N LEU A 161 1.74 -5.50 8.50
CA LEU A 161 0.37 -5.97 8.70
C LEU A 161 0.06 -7.03 7.64
N VAL A 162 -0.23 -8.26 8.06
CA VAL A 162 -0.50 -9.38 7.15
C VAL A 162 -1.94 -9.85 7.33
N VAL A 163 -2.79 -9.62 6.32
CA VAL A 163 -4.18 -10.10 6.35
C VAL A 163 -4.25 -11.52 5.82
N HIS A 164 -4.72 -12.46 6.64
CA HIS A 164 -5.01 -13.82 6.22
C HIS A 164 -6.51 -14.11 6.32
N ARG A 165 -7.04 -14.79 5.31
CA ARG A 165 -8.47 -15.10 5.20
C ARG A 165 -8.60 -16.39 4.40
N ARG A 166 -9.27 -17.38 4.97
CA ARG A 166 -9.48 -18.72 4.40
C ARG A 166 -10.96 -19.08 4.46
N HIS A 167 -11.51 -19.66 3.40
CA HIS A 167 -12.90 -20.13 3.47
C HIS A 167 -13.05 -21.24 4.52
N GLY A 168 -14.04 -21.10 5.42
CA GLY A 168 -14.26 -22.02 6.54
C GLY A 168 -13.29 -21.87 7.72
N GLY A 169 -12.44 -20.83 7.73
CA GLY A 169 -11.59 -20.52 8.88
C GLY A 169 -12.37 -19.88 10.04
N ARG A 170 -11.77 -19.87 11.23
CA ARG A 170 -12.29 -19.18 12.42
C ARG A 170 -11.79 -17.73 12.41
N MET A 171 -12.69 -16.76 12.57
CA MET A 171 -12.29 -15.36 12.69
C MET A 171 -11.64 -15.12 14.06
N GLY A 172 -10.44 -14.53 14.06
CA GLY A 172 -9.82 -14.04 15.28
C GLY A 172 -10.60 -12.88 15.89
N HIS A 173 -10.53 -12.75 17.20
CA HIS A 173 -11.34 -11.80 17.94
C HIS A 173 -10.62 -10.44 18.17
N ALA A 174 -9.34 -10.34 17.82
CA ALA A 174 -8.52 -9.16 18.03
C ALA A 174 -8.27 -8.42 16.69
N SER A 175 -8.76 -7.18 16.57
CA SER A 175 -8.45 -6.29 15.44
C SER A 175 -7.32 -5.33 15.79
N VAL A 176 -6.19 -5.86 16.21
CA VAL A 176 -5.08 -5.05 16.73
C VAL A 176 -4.12 -4.68 15.58
N VAL A 177 -3.50 -3.50 15.67
CA VAL A 177 -2.53 -2.96 14.69
C VAL A 177 -1.20 -2.54 15.34
N PHE A 178 -1.10 -2.74 16.65
CA PHE A 178 0.07 -2.49 17.49
C PHE A 178 0.41 -3.75 18.33
N PHE A 179 1.67 -3.93 18.68
CA PHE A 179 2.05 -4.94 19.66
C PHE A 179 1.66 -4.48 21.07
N ASP A 180 1.76 -3.17 21.35
CA ASP A 180 1.44 -2.58 22.67
C ASP A 180 2.23 -3.26 23.81
N ASP A 181 3.43 -3.77 23.49
CA ASP A 181 4.38 -4.40 24.41
C ASP A 181 5.70 -3.63 24.32
N GLY A 182 5.86 -2.62 25.18
CA GLY A 182 7.00 -1.71 25.13
C GLY A 182 8.36 -2.37 25.38
N GLY A 183 8.38 -3.52 26.07
CA GLY A 183 9.62 -4.28 26.28
C GLY A 183 10.09 -4.99 25.03
N LYS A 184 9.16 -5.41 24.16
CA LYS A 184 9.47 -6.16 22.94
C LYS A 184 9.51 -5.30 21.69
N MET A 185 8.59 -4.34 21.56
CA MET A 185 8.50 -3.42 20.42
C MET A 185 8.32 -1.99 20.95
N PRO A 186 9.42 -1.29 21.28
CA PRO A 186 9.38 -0.01 21.96
C PRO A 186 8.84 1.12 21.08
N LEU A 187 9.16 1.16 19.78
CA LEU A 187 8.65 2.17 18.85
C LEU A 187 7.77 1.51 17.78
N GLU A 188 6.57 2.03 17.58
CA GLU A 188 5.63 1.50 16.61
C GLU A 188 4.94 2.60 15.81
N ILE A 189 4.69 2.34 14.53
CA ILE A 189 3.84 3.15 13.67
C ILE A 189 2.72 2.28 13.08
N GLY A 190 1.50 2.81 12.99
CA GLY A 190 0.34 2.04 12.53
C GLY A 190 -0.88 2.91 12.26
N PRO A 191 -1.93 2.37 11.64
CA PRO A 191 -3.20 3.08 11.51
C PRO A 191 -3.82 3.35 12.89
N ALA A 192 -4.47 4.49 13.06
CA ALA A 192 -5.29 4.74 14.23
C ALA A 192 -6.60 3.92 14.12
N ILE A 193 -6.88 3.07 15.12
CA ILE A 193 -7.97 2.08 15.07
C ILE A 193 -9.37 2.74 15.03
N ASN A 194 -9.51 4.02 15.41
CA ASN A 194 -10.80 4.65 15.66
C ASN A 194 -11.42 5.44 14.49
N THR A 195 -11.25 5.02 13.23
CA THR A 195 -11.95 5.72 12.14
C THR A 195 -12.62 4.78 11.16
N ALA A 196 -13.92 5.03 10.93
CA ALA A 196 -14.69 4.57 9.77
C ALA A 196 -14.01 4.87 8.40
N LYS A 197 -12.89 5.60 8.40
CA LYS A 197 -12.06 5.97 7.26
C LYS A 197 -11.02 4.89 6.88
N SER A 198 -10.62 3.98 7.78
CA SER A 198 -9.62 2.93 7.50
C SER A 198 -10.27 1.59 7.09
N LYS A 199 -11.00 1.58 5.97
CA LYS A 199 -11.74 0.39 5.46
C LYS A 199 -10.85 -0.83 5.17
N PHE A 200 -9.56 -0.63 4.95
CA PHE A 200 -8.63 -1.66 4.47
C PHE A 200 -7.82 -2.33 5.58
N GLY A 201 -8.09 -1.99 6.84
CA GLY A 201 -7.46 -2.67 7.96
C GLY A 201 -5.95 -2.47 8.02
N GLY A 202 -5.46 -1.31 7.60
CA GLY A 202 -4.10 -0.82 7.88
C GLY A 202 -3.01 -1.17 6.88
N GLY A 203 -3.04 -2.37 6.29
CA GLY A 203 -1.98 -2.81 5.37
C GLY A 203 -2.13 -2.29 3.93
N MET A 204 -3.25 -1.64 3.63
CA MET A 204 -3.55 -1.09 2.31
C MET A 204 -4.26 0.25 2.44
N GLN A 205 -4.13 1.09 1.41
CA GLN A 205 -4.73 2.41 1.33
C GLN A 205 -5.21 2.71 -0.10
N ILE A 206 -6.15 3.65 -0.22
CA ILE A 206 -6.65 4.20 -1.47
C ILE A 206 -6.14 5.64 -1.61
N PRO A 207 -5.65 6.04 -2.77
CA PRO A 207 -5.17 7.38 -3.04
C PRO A 207 -6.32 8.38 -2.94
N HIS A 208 -6.02 9.59 -2.51
CA HIS A 208 -7.00 10.64 -2.24
C HIS A 208 -7.99 10.33 -1.11
N GLY A 209 -7.83 9.19 -0.43
CA GLY A 209 -8.48 8.90 0.85
C GLY A 209 -7.63 9.42 2.01
N THR A 210 -8.27 10.04 3.00
CA THR A 210 -7.58 10.45 4.24
C THR A 210 -7.46 9.28 5.21
N TYR A 211 -6.23 8.99 5.63
CA TYR A 211 -5.88 7.97 6.62
C TYR A 211 -5.29 8.63 7.86
N GLU A 212 -5.85 8.30 9.02
CA GLU A 212 -5.29 8.66 10.31
C GLU A 212 -4.30 7.56 10.75
N MET A 213 -3.06 7.97 10.98
CA MET A 213 -1.95 7.11 11.41
C MET A 213 -1.49 7.56 12.80
N MET A 214 -0.81 6.69 13.53
CA MET A 214 -0.36 6.92 14.89
C MET A 214 1.03 6.32 15.12
N VAL A 215 1.86 7.05 15.86
CA VAL A 215 3.14 6.59 16.40
C VAL A 215 2.98 6.37 17.89
N LYS A 216 3.51 5.26 18.39
CA LYS A 216 3.57 4.94 19.82
C LYS A 216 5.00 4.67 20.24
N TYR A 217 5.34 5.13 21.44
CA TYR A 217 6.56 4.76 22.16
C TYR A 217 6.17 4.09 23.48
N GLN A 218 6.71 2.89 23.73
CA GLN A 218 6.40 2.03 24.87
C GLN A 218 4.89 1.84 25.08
N GLY A 219 4.15 1.61 24.00
CA GLY A 219 2.69 1.42 24.01
C GLY A 219 1.86 2.71 24.23
N ARG A 220 2.50 3.86 24.44
CA ARG A 220 1.84 5.16 24.63
C ARG A 220 1.94 6.01 23.36
N PRO A 221 0.94 6.83 23.02
CA PRO A 221 1.05 7.71 21.87
C PRO A 221 2.24 8.67 21.98
N LEU A 222 3.00 8.84 20.90
CA LEU A 222 4.22 9.64 20.87
C LEU A 222 3.99 10.96 20.12
N PRO A 223 3.83 12.10 20.82
CA PRO A 223 3.67 13.41 20.21
C PRO A 223 4.99 13.97 19.67
N GLY A 224 4.93 14.79 18.62
CA GLY A 224 6.09 15.47 18.04
C GLY A 224 7.08 14.58 17.28
N SER A 225 6.76 13.31 17.06
CA SER A 225 7.59 12.39 16.28
C SER A 225 7.54 12.74 14.81
N ALA A 226 8.72 12.74 14.16
CA ALA A 226 8.84 12.91 12.73
C ALA A 226 8.56 11.58 12.02
N VAL A 227 7.62 11.61 11.08
CA VAL A 227 7.27 10.50 10.22
C VAL A 227 7.55 10.84 8.78
N THR A 228 8.51 10.15 8.19
CA THR A 228 8.84 10.25 6.78
C THR A 228 8.10 9.19 6.00
N VAL A 229 7.53 9.56 4.86
CA VAL A 229 6.85 8.65 3.95
C VAL A 229 7.57 8.68 2.61
N THR A 230 8.05 7.53 2.16
CA THR A 230 8.76 7.34 0.89
C THR A 230 7.93 6.42 0.00
N THR A 231 8.02 6.62 -1.31
CA THR A 231 7.24 5.84 -2.31
C THR A 231 8.15 5.05 -3.25
N GLU A 232 7.72 3.86 -3.64
CA GLU A 232 8.44 3.03 -4.61
C GLU A 232 8.37 3.66 -6.00
N GLY A 233 9.52 3.70 -6.68
CA GLY A 233 9.63 4.12 -8.08
C GLY A 233 9.43 5.62 -8.33
N SER A 234 9.22 6.42 -7.28
CA SER A 234 9.08 7.86 -7.38
C SER A 234 10.02 8.56 -6.40
N GLN A 235 10.44 9.78 -6.71
CA GLN A 235 11.23 10.62 -5.80
C GLN A 235 10.36 11.33 -4.76
N TRP A 236 9.04 11.03 -4.71
CA TRP A 236 8.16 11.65 -3.75
C TRP A 236 8.45 11.14 -2.34
N LYS A 237 8.74 12.11 -1.47
CA LYS A 237 8.99 11.94 -0.05
C LYS A 237 8.30 13.07 0.72
N LYS A 238 7.62 12.75 1.82
CA LYS A 238 6.99 13.77 2.67
C LYS A 238 7.18 13.45 4.14
N THR A 239 7.46 14.48 4.94
CA THR A 239 7.58 14.38 6.39
C THR A 239 6.34 14.96 7.07
N PHE A 240 5.84 14.26 8.07
CA PHE A 240 4.74 14.63 8.94
C PHE A 240 5.25 14.70 10.38
N ILE A 241 4.58 15.50 11.21
CA ILE A 241 4.83 15.57 12.65
C ILE A 241 3.58 15.09 13.37
N THR A 242 3.74 14.22 14.37
CA THR A 242 2.59 13.74 15.14
C THR A 242 2.04 14.81 16.09
N ASP A 243 0.72 14.85 16.23
CA ASP A 243 0.00 15.73 17.14
C ASP A 243 0.14 15.30 18.61
N LYS A 244 -0.56 15.99 19.52
CA LYS A 244 -0.56 15.69 20.97
C LYS A 244 -1.05 14.28 21.31
N ALA A 245 -1.85 13.67 20.43
CA ALA A 245 -2.36 12.31 20.57
C ALA A 245 -1.46 11.28 19.85
N GLY A 246 -0.27 11.68 19.38
CA GLY A 246 0.65 10.83 18.64
C GLY A 246 0.18 10.47 17.23
N LYS A 247 -0.74 11.26 16.65
CA LYS A 247 -1.39 10.97 15.37
C LYS A 247 -0.96 11.92 14.26
N PHE A 248 -1.10 11.49 13.02
CA PHE A 248 -0.98 12.33 11.83
C PHE A 248 -1.94 11.85 10.75
N GLU A 249 -2.37 12.77 9.87
CA GLU A 249 -3.20 12.42 8.71
C GLU A 249 -2.36 12.41 7.43
N ILE A 250 -2.59 11.40 6.60
CA ILE A 250 -2.01 11.28 5.27
C ILE A 250 -3.11 11.06 4.24
N MET A 251 -2.93 11.69 3.08
CA MET A 251 -3.69 11.39 1.87
C MET A 251 -2.72 10.86 0.82
N PRO A 252 -2.65 9.54 0.62
CA PRO A 252 -1.73 8.94 -0.34
C PRO A 252 -2.04 9.43 -1.76
N THR A 253 -1.00 9.53 -2.58
CA THR A 253 -1.12 9.92 -3.98
C THR A 253 -0.95 8.71 -4.89
N ASP A 254 -1.53 8.76 -6.08
CA ASP A 254 -1.26 7.77 -7.12
C ASP A 254 -0.19 8.28 -8.08
N ASP A 255 0.79 7.45 -8.40
CA ASP A 255 1.66 7.71 -9.55
C ASP A 255 0.87 7.49 -10.85
N ARG A 256 0.52 8.59 -11.50
CA ARG A 256 -0.26 8.58 -12.74
C ARG A 256 0.54 8.03 -13.94
N PHE A 257 1.86 7.94 -13.82
CA PHE A 257 2.75 7.55 -14.91
C PHE A 257 3.25 6.11 -14.79
N SER A 258 3.14 5.49 -13.62
CA SER A 258 3.46 4.07 -13.43
C SER A 258 2.51 3.16 -14.23
N GLN A 259 3.04 2.04 -14.74
CA GLN A 259 2.22 0.99 -15.35
C GLN A 259 1.61 0.05 -14.29
N ARG A 260 2.11 0.06 -13.05
CA ARG A 260 1.58 -0.78 -11.97
C ARG A 260 0.24 -0.25 -11.47
N GLU A 261 -0.63 -1.18 -11.07
CA GLU A 261 -1.96 -0.88 -10.51
C GLU A 261 -1.91 -0.50 -9.02
N TRP A 262 -0.72 -0.49 -8.44
CA TRP A 262 -0.46 -0.25 -7.03
C TRP A 262 0.96 0.28 -6.85
N GLN A 263 1.23 0.89 -5.70
CA GLN A 263 2.52 1.46 -5.33
C GLN A 263 2.82 1.15 -3.86
N ASN A 264 4.07 0.80 -3.55
CA ASN A 264 4.51 0.64 -2.17
C ASN A 264 4.86 1.99 -1.53
N TYR A 265 4.39 2.15 -0.31
CA TYR A 265 4.72 3.24 0.59
C TYR A 265 5.48 2.66 1.77
N LEU A 266 6.54 3.34 2.21
CA LEU A 266 7.26 3.03 3.43
C LEU A 266 7.12 4.21 4.38
N TYR A 267 6.45 3.97 5.50
CA TYR A 267 6.38 4.90 6.62
C TYR A 267 7.56 4.63 7.54
N THR A 268 8.30 5.68 7.91
CA THR A 268 9.45 5.62 8.81
C THR A 268 9.28 6.67 9.89
N ALA A 269 9.14 6.24 11.15
CA ALA A 269 9.09 7.12 12.31
C ALA A 269 10.42 7.04 13.07
N THR A 270 10.90 8.16 13.60
CA THR A 270 12.09 8.18 14.45
C THR A 270 11.79 8.76 15.83
N HIS A 271 12.54 8.30 16.83
CA HIS A 271 12.46 8.79 18.19
C HIS A 271 13.81 8.67 18.89
N HIS A 272 14.33 9.77 19.42
CA HIS A 272 15.49 9.79 20.30
C HIS A 272 14.98 9.87 21.75
N ASP A 273 15.16 8.79 22.51
CA ASP A 273 15.00 8.80 23.95
C ASP A 273 16.30 9.24 24.64
N ARG A 274 16.32 10.51 25.07
CA ARG A 274 17.47 11.13 25.72
C ARG A 274 17.74 10.60 27.13
N GLN A 275 16.76 9.97 27.78
CA GLN A 275 16.96 9.45 29.14
C GLN A 275 17.80 8.17 29.10
N THR A 276 17.62 7.36 28.06
CA THR A 276 18.29 6.07 27.88
C THR A 276 19.38 6.12 26.81
N HIS A 277 19.68 7.30 26.25
CA HIS A 277 20.59 7.47 25.11
C HIS A 277 20.33 6.45 24.01
N THR A 278 19.05 6.30 23.64
CA THR A 278 18.60 5.28 22.70
C THR A 278 17.85 5.92 21.54
N TYR A 279 18.27 5.59 20.33
CA TYR A 279 17.66 6.03 19.09
C TYR A 279 16.84 4.90 18.46
N TYR A 280 15.56 5.17 18.19
CA TYR A 280 14.64 4.20 17.62
C TYR A 280 14.19 4.61 16.22
N VAL A 281 14.14 3.64 15.31
CA VAL A 281 13.56 3.79 13.97
C VAL A 281 12.46 2.75 13.79
N ALA A 282 11.22 3.17 13.57
CA ALA A 282 10.11 2.26 13.30
C ALA A 282 9.68 2.34 11.84
N THR A 283 9.38 1.19 11.24
CA THR A 283 8.94 1.12 9.83
C THR A 283 7.63 0.37 9.67
N LEU A 284 6.84 0.83 8.68
CA LEU A 284 5.62 0.16 8.23
C LEU A 284 5.50 0.29 6.71
N PRO A 285 5.66 -0.80 5.95
CA PRO A 285 5.33 -0.84 4.53
C PRO A 285 3.80 -0.90 4.37
N THR A 286 3.28 -0.28 3.32
CA THR A 286 1.86 -0.24 3.02
C THR A 286 1.66 -0.14 1.51
N VAL A 287 0.65 -0.84 1.00
CA VAL A 287 0.29 -0.79 -0.42
C VAL A 287 -0.76 0.28 -0.65
N VAL A 288 -0.52 1.16 -1.62
CA VAL A 288 -1.50 2.15 -2.11
C VAL A 288 -1.98 1.72 -3.49
N TYR A 289 -3.28 1.47 -3.63
CA TYR A 289 -3.85 1.12 -4.94
C TYR A 289 -3.84 2.33 -5.87
N ARG A 290 -3.73 2.14 -7.18
CA ARG A 290 -3.90 3.26 -8.10
C ARG A 290 -5.37 3.67 -8.18
N ASN A 291 -5.62 4.98 -8.31
CA ASN A 291 -6.95 5.47 -8.67
C ASN A 291 -7.14 5.26 -10.18
N GLN A 292 -8.12 4.45 -10.59
CA GLN A 292 -8.44 4.32 -12.01
C GLN A 292 -9.52 5.36 -12.38
N PRO A 293 -9.49 5.91 -13.61
CA PRO A 293 -10.49 6.88 -14.06
C PRO A 293 -11.91 6.30 -13.97
N GLU A 294 -12.76 6.89 -13.14
CA GLU A 294 -14.15 6.47 -12.87
C GLU A 294 -15.02 6.32 -14.14
N TRP A 295 -14.61 6.95 -15.23
CA TRP A 295 -15.32 7.06 -16.50
C TRP A 295 -15.56 5.72 -17.21
N ARG A 296 -14.71 4.71 -17.03
CA ARG A 296 -14.85 3.41 -17.75
C ARG A 296 -16.07 2.59 -17.29
N SER A 297 -16.45 2.67 -16.02
CA SER A 297 -17.59 1.94 -15.46
C SER A 297 -18.93 2.54 -15.92
N LYS A 298 -19.06 3.87 -15.89
CA LYS A 298 -20.30 4.56 -16.26
C LYS A 298 -20.56 4.53 -17.77
N ALA A 299 -19.52 4.58 -18.60
CA ALA A 299 -19.65 4.55 -20.06
C ALA A 299 -20.20 3.20 -20.59
N MET A 300 -19.80 2.07 -20.00
CA MET A 300 -20.31 0.75 -20.40
C MET A 300 -21.78 0.55 -20.02
N GLY A 301 -22.19 1.01 -18.84
CA GLY A 301 -23.60 1.03 -18.45
C GLY A 301 -24.44 1.90 -19.38
N PHE A 302 -23.96 3.11 -19.69
CA PHE A 302 -24.62 4.00 -20.64
C PHE A 302 -24.73 3.41 -22.04
N ALA A 303 -23.66 2.80 -22.56
CA ALA A 303 -23.67 2.14 -23.87
C ALA A 303 -24.66 0.97 -23.92
N PHE A 304 -24.69 0.13 -22.87
CA PHE A 304 -25.63 -0.98 -22.77
C PHE A 304 -27.10 -0.49 -22.76
N TRP A 305 -27.41 0.50 -21.93
CA TRP A 305 -28.75 1.09 -21.88
C TRP A 305 -29.12 1.81 -23.19
N SER A 306 -28.15 2.43 -23.85
CA SER A 306 -28.36 3.08 -25.16
C SER A 306 -28.66 2.07 -26.26
N ILE A 307 -27.96 0.93 -26.30
CA ILE A 307 -28.23 -0.16 -27.26
C ILE A 307 -29.62 -0.73 -27.04
N ILE A 308 -30.00 -1.01 -25.78
CA ILE A 308 -31.34 -1.52 -25.45
C ILE A 308 -32.41 -0.49 -25.82
N GLY A 309 -32.24 0.77 -25.41
CA GLY A 309 -33.18 1.84 -25.71
C GLY A 309 -33.39 2.04 -27.21
N THR A 310 -32.30 2.00 -27.99
CA THR A 310 -32.36 2.10 -29.45
C THR A 310 -33.08 0.91 -30.06
N GLY A 311 -32.78 -0.31 -29.60
CA GLY A 311 -33.44 -1.53 -30.06
C GLY A 311 -34.95 -1.54 -29.82
N VAL A 312 -35.38 -1.14 -28.62
CA VAL A 312 -36.81 -1.01 -28.27
C VAL A 312 -37.50 0.04 -29.14
N THR A 313 -36.84 1.18 -29.37
CA THR A 313 -37.38 2.26 -30.20
C THR A 313 -37.58 1.80 -31.66
N LEU A 314 -36.59 1.12 -32.23
CA LEU A 314 -36.69 0.56 -33.58
C LEU A 314 -37.83 -0.47 -33.70
N LEU A 315 -38.00 -1.34 -32.69
CA LEU A 315 -39.12 -2.29 -32.65
C LEU A 315 -40.48 -1.59 -32.57
N MET A 316 -40.60 -0.51 -31.79
CA MET A 316 -41.83 0.28 -31.75
C MET A 316 -42.14 0.93 -33.11
N VAL A 317 -41.14 1.56 -33.75
CA VAL A 317 -41.32 2.20 -35.06
C VAL A 317 -41.68 1.16 -36.13
N ALA A 318 -41.01 0.02 -36.15
CA ALA A 318 -41.33 -1.11 -37.04
C ALA A 318 -42.75 -1.66 -36.78
N GLY A 319 -43.16 -1.78 -35.52
CA GLY A 319 -44.49 -2.20 -35.13
C GLY A 319 -45.59 -1.22 -35.58
N LEU A 320 -45.36 0.08 -35.36
CA LEU A 320 -46.28 1.15 -35.77
C LEU A 320 -46.42 1.24 -37.29
N THR A 321 -45.30 1.17 -38.03
CA THR A 321 -45.32 1.15 -39.50
C THR A 321 -46.03 -0.08 -40.05
N ARG A 322 -45.78 -1.27 -39.48
CA ARG A 322 -46.50 -2.51 -39.85
C ARG A 322 -47.99 -2.43 -39.54
N ARG A 323 -48.37 -1.84 -38.40
CA ARG A 323 -49.78 -1.61 -38.03
C ARG A 323 -50.46 -0.63 -38.99
N ARG A 324 -49.76 0.44 -39.39
CA ARG A 324 -50.24 1.40 -40.40
C ARG A 324 -50.42 0.75 -41.76
N GLN A 325 -49.46 -0.05 -42.22
CA GLN A 325 -49.59 -0.81 -43.48
C GLN A 325 -50.76 -1.79 -43.45
N ARG A 326 -50.96 -2.52 -42.33
CA ARG A 326 -52.14 -3.40 -42.17
C ARG A 326 -53.45 -2.63 -42.24
N ARG A 327 -53.56 -1.49 -41.55
CA ARG A 327 -54.75 -0.63 -41.62
C ARG A 327 -55.00 -0.09 -43.03
N ASN A 328 -53.96 0.36 -43.71
CA ASN A 328 -54.08 0.83 -45.09
C ASN A 328 -54.53 -0.28 -46.04
N ARG A 329 -53.98 -1.50 -45.91
CA ARG A 329 -54.44 -2.66 -46.69
C ARG A 329 -55.91 -3.00 -46.42
N GLN A 330 -56.33 -2.99 -45.15
CA GLN A 330 -57.73 -3.21 -44.78
C GLN A 330 -58.65 -2.12 -45.33
N ALA A 331 -58.25 -0.85 -45.24
CA ALA A 331 -59.01 0.26 -45.81
C ALA A 331 -59.14 0.16 -47.33
N LEU A 332 -58.07 -0.28 -48.01
CA LEU A 332 -58.06 -0.47 -49.47
C LEU A 332 -58.97 -1.62 -49.89
N ILE A 333 -58.99 -2.74 -49.16
CA ILE A 333 -59.93 -3.85 -49.37
C ILE A 333 -61.38 -3.40 -49.15
N ILE A 334 -61.66 -2.62 -48.09
CA ILE A 334 -63.00 -2.08 -47.84
C ILE A 334 -63.43 -1.14 -48.97
N PHE A 335 -62.51 -0.30 -49.45
CA PHE A 335 -62.76 0.62 -50.57
C PHE A 335 -63.02 -0.13 -51.89
N GLU A 336 -62.24 -1.17 -52.20
CA GLU A 336 -62.46 -2.02 -53.37
C GLU A 336 -63.81 -2.74 -53.33
N ASN A 337 -64.25 -3.21 -52.15
CA ASN A 337 -65.56 -3.85 -51.98
C ASN A 337 -66.75 -2.87 -52.06
N HIS A 338 -66.53 -1.57 -51.88
CA HIS A 338 -67.56 -0.53 -52.06
C HIS A 338 -67.54 0.10 -53.46
N LYS A 339 -66.71 -0.42 -54.38
CA LYS A 339 -66.70 0.04 -55.76
C LYS A 339 -67.99 -0.41 -56.44
N ILE A 340 -68.89 0.56 -56.60
CA ILE A 340 -70.18 0.52 -57.28
C ILE A 340 -70.16 -0.50 -58.44
N GLN A 341 -71.03 -1.51 -58.36
CA GLN A 341 -71.44 -2.30 -59.51
C GLN A 341 -71.90 -1.29 -60.57
N LYS A 342 -71.12 -1.17 -61.65
CA LYS A 342 -71.60 -0.49 -62.85
C LYS A 342 -72.77 -1.31 -63.36
N ASP A 343 -73.97 -0.75 -63.26
CA ASP A 343 -75.10 -1.13 -64.08
C ASP A 343 -74.63 -1.05 -65.54
N LEU A 344 -74.42 -2.21 -66.15
CA LEU A 344 -74.24 -2.33 -67.59
C LEU A 344 -75.64 -2.49 -68.20
N PRO A 345 -75.96 -1.71 -69.25
CA PRO A 345 -77.26 -1.74 -69.91
C PRO A 345 -77.55 -3.06 -70.63
#